data_AF-A0A958T979-F1
#
_entry.id   AF-A0A958T979-F1
#
_cell.length_a   1.000
_cell.length_b   1.000
_cell.length_c   1.000
_cell.angle_alpha   90.00
_cell.angle_beta   90.00
_cell.angle_gamma   90.00
#
_symmetry.space_group_name_H-M   'P 1'
#
loop_
_entity.id
_entity.type
_entity.pdbx_description
1 polymer ?
#
loop_
_entity_poly.entity_id
_entity_poly.type
_entity_poly.pdbx_seq_one_letter_code
_entity_poly.pdbx_strand_id
1 'polypeptide(L)'
;MKNLLLFSTLLVLLATCKDNTEQETSTPEKTNAFAIVIHGGAGNITPENLSDEQQAEYKAKLTEAITIGYTVLKAGGSSLDAVEQTIHVLEDSPLFNAGKGAVFTNAETNELDASIMDGKTLKAGASAGT
;
A
#
# COMPACT_ATOMS: atom_id res chain seq x y z
N MET A 1 -71.70 23.60 16.41
CA MET A 1 -71.26 22.31 15.84
C MET A 1 -70.11 22.43 14.82
N LYS A 2 -69.86 23.60 14.20
CA LYS A 2 -68.69 23.81 13.31
C LYS A 2 -67.34 23.99 14.02
N ASN A 3 -67.34 24.47 15.28
CA ASN A 3 -66.10 24.70 16.04
C ASN A 3 -65.52 23.42 16.70
N LEU A 4 -66.28 22.31 16.72
CA LEU A 4 -65.80 21.03 17.27
C LEU A 4 -65.06 20.20 16.20
N LEU A 5 -65.40 20.37 14.91
CA LEU A 5 -64.64 19.79 13.80
C LEU A 5 -63.32 20.52 13.52
N LEU A 6 -63.21 21.83 13.79
CA LEU A 6 -61.96 22.59 13.62
C LEU A 6 -60.89 22.26 14.67
N PHE A 7 -61.28 21.82 15.87
CA PHE A 7 -60.32 21.43 16.91
C PHE A 7 -59.77 20.00 16.71
N SER A 8 -60.51 19.14 16.01
CA SER A 8 -60.09 17.77 15.68
C SER A 8 -58.99 17.74 14.60
N THR A 9 -59.06 18.65 13.62
CA THR A 9 -58.07 18.71 12.53
C THR A 9 -56.76 19.39 12.93
N LEU A 10 -56.75 20.24 13.97
CA LEU A 10 -55.53 20.90 14.44
C LEU A 10 -54.64 19.99 15.33
N LEU A 11 -55.23 18.96 15.96
CA LEU A 11 -54.48 18.06 16.85
C LEU A 11 -53.71 16.96 16.11
N VAL A 12 -54.12 16.61 14.88
CA VAL A 12 -53.45 15.57 14.07
C VAL A 12 -52.21 16.13 13.34
N LEU A 13 -52.13 17.44 13.12
CA LEU A 13 -51.01 18.09 12.43
C LEU A 13 -49.75 18.25 13.31
N LEU A 14 -49.88 18.18 14.64
CA LEU A 14 -48.74 18.33 15.57
C LEU A 14 -48.04 17.01 15.93
N ALA A 15 -48.58 15.86 15.52
CA ALA A 15 -48.08 14.54 15.93
C ALA A 15 -47.24 13.81 14.86
N THR A 16 -46.98 14.42 13.69
CA THR A 16 -46.28 13.73 12.57
C THR A 16 -44.87 14.21 12.26
N CYS A 17 -44.34 15.22 12.95
CA CYS A 17 -42.92 15.57 12.81
C CYS A 17 -42.11 14.90 13.91
N LYS A 18 -41.89 13.60 13.77
CA LYS A 18 -40.82 12.89 14.47
C LYS A 18 -39.72 12.60 13.44
N ASP A 19 -39.00 13.66 13.04
CA ASP A 19 -37.73 13.52 12.34
C ASP A 19 -36.67 13.05 13.35
N ASN A 20 -36.71 11.77 13.70
CA ASN A 20 -35.51 11.07 14.12
C ASN A 20 -34.80 10.59 12.85
N THR A 21 -34.20 11.53 12.13
CA THR A 21 -33.08 11.20 11.27
C THR A 21 -31.84 11.56 12.05
N GLU A 22 -31.33 10.62 12.86
CA GLU A 22 -29.92 10.60 13.16
C GLU A 22 -29.23 10.43 11.81
N GLN A 23 -28.90 11.55 11.17
CA GLN A 23 -27.87 11.53 10.14
C GLN A 23 -26.61 11.11 10.86
N GLU A 24 -26.30 9.81 10.77
CA GLU A 24 -24.91 9.39 10.73
C GLU A 24 -24.28 10.21 9.61
N THR A 25 -23.63 11.31 9.99
CA THR A 25 -22.62 11.95 9.18
C THR A 25 -21.51 10.94 9.03
N SER A 26 -21.68 10.00 8.10
CA SER A 26 -20.58 9.28 7.50
C SER A 26 -19.77 10.35 6.79
N THR A 27 -18.77 10.88 7.50
CA THR A 27 -17.66 11.61 6.87
C THR A 27 -17.24 10.75 5.69
N PRO A 28 -17.22 11.27 4.45
CA PRO A 28 -16.79 10.48 3.31
C PRO A 28 -15.41 9.95 3.67
N GLU A 29 -15.29 8.62 3.74
CA GLU A 29 -14.05 7.95 4.10
C GLU A 29 -13.00 8.47 3.12
N LYS A 30 -12.08 9.28 3.64
CA LYS A 30 -11.09 9.98 2.84
C LYS A 30 -10.16 8.90 2.31
N THR A 31 -10.44 8.39 1.12
CA THR A 31 -9.61 7.40 0.47
C THR A 31 -8.26 8.05 0.20
N ASN A 32 -7.24 7.67 0.97
CA ASN A 32 -5.88 8.09 0.69
C ASN A 32 -5.50 7.51 -0.67
N ALA A 33 -5.44 8.35 -1.69
CA ALA A 33 -4.92 7.96 -2.99
C ALA A 33 -3.41 7.73 -2.83
N PHE A 34 -2.98 6.48 -3.00
CA PHE A 34 -1.58 6.11 -2.94
C PHE A 34 -1.19 5.26 -4.16
N ALA A 35 0.10 5.26 -4.45
CA ALA A 35 0.71 4.39 -5.43
C ALA A 35 2.02 3.85 -4.85
N ILE A 36 2.36 2.62 -5.23
CA ILE A 36 3.63 1.98 -4.91
C ILE A 36 4.16 1.32 -6.17
N VAL A 37 5.46 1.45 -6.40
CA VAL A 37 6.18 0.88 -7.54
C VAL A 37 7.45 0.24 -7.01
N ILE A 38 7.81 -0.92 -7.57
CA ILE A 38 9.03 -1.67 -7.23
C ILE A 38 9.77 -2.05 -8.51
N HIS A 39 11.04 -2.39 -8.39
CA HIS A 39 11.81 -3.06 -9.45
C HIS A 39 12.67 -4.18 -8.87
N GLY A 40 12.95 -5.19 -9.67
CA GLY A 40 13.90 -6.27 -9.36
C GLY A 40 15.26 -6.12 -10.05
N GLY A 41 15.49 -4.98 -10.71
CA GLY A 41 16.66 -4.74 -11.57
C GLY A 41 16.29 -4.68 -13.05
N ALA A 42 17.15 -4.05 -13.85
CA ALA A 42 17.02 -3.94 -15.29
C ALA A 42 18.34 -4.36 -15.95
N GLY A 43 18.28 -4.81 -17.21
CA GLY A 43 19.47 -5.26 -17.92
C GLY A 43 19.10 -6.10 -19.13
N ASN A 44 19.95 -7.07 -19.44
CA ASN A 44 19.71 -8.03 -20.52
C ASN A 44 18.68 -9.08 -20.07
N ILE A 45 17.43 -8.68 -19.85
CA ILE A 45 16.30 -9.56 -19.50
C ILE A 45 15.40 -9.61 -20.73
N THR A 46 15.48 -10.70 -21.49
CA THR A 46 14.76 -10.88 -22.74
C THR A 46 13.99 -12.21 -22.72
N PRO A 47 12.93 -12.36 -23.54
CA PRO A 47 12.21 -13.64 -23.61
C PRO A 47 13.10 -14.84 -23.98
N GLU A 48 14.21 -14.61 -24.69
CA GLU A 48 15.12 -15.67 -25.12
C GLU A 48 16.01 -16.19 -23.97
N ASN A 49 16.22 -15.39 -22.93
CA ASN A 49 17.12 -15.72 -21.82
C ASN A 49 16.41 -15.92 -20.47
N LEU A 50 15.07 -15.93 -20.49
CA LEU A 50 14.23 -16.16 -19.33
C LEU A 50 13.20 -17.23 -19.68
N SER A 51 13.31 -18.42 -19.07
CA SER A 51 12.30 -19.46 -19.29
C SER A 51 10.94 -19.00 -18.75
N ASP A 52 9.85 -19.59 -19.25
CA ASP A 52 8.50 -19.31 -18.75
C ASP A 52 8.38 -19.59 -17.24
N GLU A 53 9.08 -20.63 -16.75
CA GLU A 53 9.15 -20.97 -15.33
C GLU A 53 9.84 -19.86 -14.53
N GLN A 54 11.04 -19.44 -14.94
CA GLN A 54 11.74 -18.33 -14.30
C GLN A 54 10.90 -17.05 -14.33
N GLN A 55 10.27 -16.74 -15.46
CA GLN A 55 9.39 -15.59 -15.58
C GLN A 55 8.22 -15.65 -14.58
N ALA A 56 7.63 -16.83 -14.40
CA ALA A 56 6.57 -17.04 -13.41
C ALA A 56 7.09 -16.85 -11.98
N GLU A 57 8.29 -17.36 -11.65
CA GLU A 57 8.93 -17.16 -10.35
C GLU A 57 9.19 -15.68 -10.03
N TYR A 58 9.78 -14.94 -10.98
CA TYR A 58 10.00 -13.50 -10.84
C TYR A 58 8.69 -12.74 -10.64
N LYS A 59 7.66 -13.04 -11.46
CA LYS A 59 6.34 -12.41 -11.34
C LYS A 59 5.68 -12.71 -10.00
N ALA A 60 5.75 -13.96 -9.54
CA ALA A 60 5.20 -14.35 -8.25
C ALA A 60 5.89 -13.59 -7.11
N LYS A 61 7.22 -13.53 -7.11
CA LYS A 61 7.96 -12.85 -6.04
C LYS A 61 7.80 -11.33 -6.07
N LEU A 62 7.75 -10.70 -7.25
CA LEU A 62 7.42 -9.28 -7.37
C LEU A 62 6.00 -8.98 -6.88
N THR A 63 5.05 -9.88 -7.18
CA THR A 63 3.65 -9.76 -6.73
C THR A 63 3.56 -9.88 -5.21
N GLU A 64 4.30 -10.80 -4.60
CA GLU A 64 4.40 -10.93 -3.15
C GLU A 64 4.94 -9.65 -2.50
N ALA A 65 6.09 -9.16 -2.98
CA ALA A 65 6.72 -7.95 -2.45
C ALA A 65 5.80 -6.72 -2.55
N ILE A 66 5.25 -6.44 -3.74
CA ILE A 66 4.39 -5.26 -3.93
C ILE A 66 3.10 -5.36 -3.10
N THR A 67 2.56 -6.57 -2.92
CA THR A 67 1.34 -6.80 -2.14
C THR A 67 1.54 -6.46 -0.67
N ILE A 68 2.73 -6.75 -0.12
CA ILE A 68 3.09 -6.41 1.26
C ILE A 68 3.10 -4.88 1.45
N GLY A 69 3.85 -4.15 0.63
CA GLY A 69 3.88 -2.69 0.69
C GLY A 69 2.52 -2.04 0.43
N TYR A 70 1.76 -2.55 -0.55
CA TYR A 70 0.40 -2.11 -0.81
C TYR A 70 -0.52 -2.29 0.41
N THR A 71 -0.41 -3.42 1.11
CA THR A 71 -1.21 -3.71 2.31
C THR A 71 -0.89 -2.74 3.44
N VAL A 72 0.39 -2.41 3.65
CA VAL A 72 0.81 -1.39 4.62
C VAL A 72 0.17 -0.04 4.32
N LEU A 73 0.27 0.42 3.06
CA LEU A 73 -0.32 1.71 2.65
C LEU A 73 -1.84 1.72 2.75
N LYS A 74 -2.50 0.62 2.35
CA LYS A 74 -3.96 0.46 2.45
C LYS A 74 -4.45 0.54 3.90
N ALA A 75 -3.66 0.05 4.85
CA ALA A 75 -3.95 0.13 6.27
C ALA A 75 -3.63 1.50 6.90
N GLY A 76 -3.17 2.48 6.10
CA GLY A 76 -2.77 3.80 6.58
C GLY A 76 -1.36 3.86 7.18
N GLY A 77 -0.54 2.84 6.95
CA GLY A 77 0.87 2.83 7.33
C GLY A 77 1.69 3.87 6.56
N SER A 78 2.91 4.13 7.02
CA SER A 78 3.77 5.13 6.40
C SER A 78 4.38 4.62 5.08
N SER A 79 4.78 5.55 4.21
CA SER A 79 5.55 5.19 3.01
C SER A 79 6.89 4.54 3.35
N LEU A 80 7.49 4.89 4.50
CA LEU A 80 8.76 4.34 4.95
C LEU A 80 8.60 2.86 5.33
N ASP A 81 7.59 2.53 6.14
CA ASP A 81 7.29 1.14 6.51
C ASP A 81 6.94 0.31 5.26
N ALA A 82 6.17 0.89 4.33
CA ALA A 82 5.77 0.20 3.12
C ALA A 82 6.97 -0.17 2.23
N VAL A 83 7.93 0.73 2.04
CA VAL A 83 9.12 0.44 1.22
C VAL A 83 10.08 -0.50 1.93
N GLU A 84 10.29 -0.35 3.25
CA GLU A 84 11.17 -1.22 4.04
C GLU A 84 10.69 -2.68 3.99
N GLN A 85 9.42 -2.92 4.32
CA GLN A 85 8.84 -4.27 4.31
C GLN A 85 8.85 -4.89 2.90
N THR A 86 8.67 -4.07 1.86
CA THR A 86 8.74 -4.53 0.47
C THR A 86 10.17 -4.92 0.07
N ILE A 87 11.17 -4.12 0.44
CA ILE A 87 12.58 -4.37 0.13
C ILE A 87 13.07 -5.64 0.84
N HIS A 88 12.67 -5.87 2.09
CA HIS A 88 13.05 -7.09 2.82
C HIS A 88 12.65 -8.37 2.07
N VAL A 89 11.47 -8.40 1.43
CA VAL A 89 11.02 -9.54 0.61
C VAL A 89 11.90 -9.74 -0.61
N LEU A 90 12.37 -8.65 -1.22
CA LEU A 90 13.27 -8.69 -2.37
C LEU A 90 14.67 -9.15 -1.96
N GLU A 91 15.21 -8.63 -0.85
CA GLU A 91 16.52 -8.99 -0.30
C GLU A 91 16.56 -10.43 0.24
N ASP A 92 15.46 -10.92 0.79
CA ASP A 92 15.35 -12.31 1.26
C ASP A 92 15.17 -13.32 0.11
N SER A 93 14.92 -12.85 -1.10
CA SER A 93 14.75 -13.69 -2.28
C SER A 93 16.09 -13.89 -3.01
N PRO A 94 16.50 -15.13 -3.30
CA PRO A 94 17.70 -15.39 -4.09
C PRO A 94 17.54 -14.97 -5.57
N LEU A 95 16.34 -14.60 -6.01
CA LEU A 95 16.06 -14.22 -7.40
C LEU A 95 16.59 -12.82 -7.75
N PHE A 96 16.80 -11.94 -6.77
CA PHE A 96 17.20 -10.56 -7.04
C PHE A 96 18.61 -10.29 -6.56
N ASN A 97 19.34 -9.45 -7.29
CA ASN A 97 20.68 -9.03 -6.91
C ASN A 97 20.63 -8.00 -5.76
N ALA A 98 20.24 -8.47 -4.59
CA ALA A 98 20.24 -7.77 -3.31
C ALA A 98 20.18 -8.81 -2.19
N GLY A 99 20.73 -8.50 -1.00
CA GLY A 99 20.69 -9.40 0.15
C GLY A 99 21.18 -10.82 -0.18
N LYS A 100 20.30 -11.82 -0.04
CA LYS A 100 20.62 -13.24 -0.25
C LYS A 100 20.94 -13.62 -1.70
N GLY A 101 20.49 -12.84 -2.68
CA GLY A 101 20.76 -13.08 -4.10
C GLY A 101 21.91 -12.24 -4.66
N ALA A 102 22.71 -11.61 -3.78
CA ALA A 102 23.79 -10.72 -4.19
C ALA A 102 24.83 -11.41 -5.10
N VAL A 103 25.27 -10.66 -6.11
CA VAL A 103 26.36 -11.07 -6.98
C VAL A 103 27.72 -10.98 -6.27
N PHE A 104 28.72 -11.61 -6.88
CA PHE A 104 30.07 -11.67 -6.34
C PHE A 104 30.96 -10.53 -6.85
N THR A 105 31.88 -10.09 -5.99
CA THR A 105 33.04 -9.27 -6.36
C THR A 105 34.07 -10.12 -7.10
N ASN A 106 35.12 -9.49 -7.62
CA ASN A 106 36.29 -10.19 -8.17
C ASN A 106 37.06 -11.01 -7.11
N ALA A 107 36.85 -10.74 -5.81
CA ALA A 107 37.43 -11.51 -4.73
C ALA A 107 36.53 -12.68 -4.28
N GLU A 108 35.46 -12.97 -5.04
CA GLU A 108 34.48 -14.02 -4.71
C GLU A 108 33.76 -13.79 -3.37
N THR A 109 33.64 -12.53 -2.96
CA THR A 109 32.87 -12.08 -1.78
C THR A 109 31.60 -11.37 -2.21
N ASN A 110 30.69 -11.11 -1.27
CA ASN A 110 29.57 -10.19 -1.47
C ASN A 110 29.87 -8.89 -0.74
N GLU A 111 29.59 -7.76 -1.39
CA GLU A 111 29.62 -6.43 -0.78
C GLU A 111 28.29 -5.76 -1.12
N LEU A 112 27.54 -5.34 -0.09
CA LEU A 112 26.19 -4.84 -0.23
C LEU A 112 26.10 -3.34 0.03
N ASP A 113 25.26 -2.68 -0.77
CA ASP A 113 24.92 -1.27 -0.62
C ASP A 113 23.40 -1.12 -0.52
N ALA A 114 22.94 -0.22 0.37
CA ALA A 114 21.53 0.10 0.53
C ALA A 114 21.34 1.56 0.93
N SER A 115 20.21 2.16 0.56
CA SER A 115 19.84 3.51 1.00
C SER A 115 18.33 3.66 1.13
N ILE A 116 17.91 4.56 2.02
CA ILE A 116 16.49 4.87 2.27
C ILE A 116 16.33 6.37 2.58
N MET A 117 15.20 6.95 2.19
CA MET A 117 14.89 8.36 2.41
C MET A 117 13.42 8.57 2.76
N ASP A 118 13.17 9.36 3.79
CA ASP A 118 11.85 9.89 4.09
C ASP A 118 11.64 11.22 3.35
N GLY A 119 10.79 11.20 2.31
CA GLY A 119 10.49 12.38 1.50
C GLY A 119 9.80 13.51 2.26
N LYS A 120 9.14 13.24 3.40
CA LYS A 120 8.47 14.27 4.21
C LYS A 120 9.46 15.09 5.01
N THR A 121 10.51 14.46 5.54
CA THR A 121 11.49 15.11 6.43
C THR A 121 12.84 15.36 5.77
N LEU A 122 13.06 14.81 4.57
CA LEU A 122 14.34 14.79 3.84
C LEU A 122 15.46 14.06 4.58
N LYS A 123 15.14 13.32 5.65
CA LYS A 123 16.11 12.45 6.33
C LYS A 123 16.41 11.25 5.44
N ALA A 124 17.69 10.89 5.38
CA ALA A 124 18.16 9.74 4.62
C ALA A 124 19.22 8.97 5.41
N GLY A 125 19.37 7.69 5.08
CA GLY A 125 20.41 6.81 5.60
C GLY A 125 20.91 5.89 4.48
N ALA A 126 22.18 5.50 4.57
CA ALA A 126 22.80 4.59 3.62
C ALA A 126 23.88 3.74 4.30
N SER A 127 24.14 2.57 3.72
CA SER A 127 25.22 1.66 4.06
C SER A 127 25.87 1.17 2.77
N ALA A 128 27.18 0.92 2.80
CA ALA A 128 27.92 0.42 1.64
C ALA A 128 29.08 -0.47 2.07
N GLY A 129 29.41 -1.46 1.24
CA GLY A 129 30.51 -2.40 1.49
C GLY A 129 30.30 -3.31 2.70
N THR A 130 29.04 -3.64 3.04
CA THR A 130 28.70 -4.58 4.12
C THR A 130 28.68 -6.04 3.69
#